data_AF-A0A7K2HVT7-F1
#
_entry.id   AF-A0A7K2HVT7-F1
#
_cell.length_a   1.000
_cell.length_b   1.000
_cell.length_c   1.000
_cell.angle_alpha   90.00
_cell.angle_beta   90.00
_cell.angle_gamma   90.00
#
_symmetry.space_group_name_H-M   'P 1'
#
loop_
_entity.id
_entity.type
_entity.pdbx_description
1 polymer ?
#
loop_
_entity_poly.entity_id
_entity_poly.type
_entity_poly.pdbx_seq_one_letter_code
_entity_poly.pdbx_strand_id
1 'polypeptide(L)'
;MCDTLVSSEPDLTYGKGLAKSIDQPDPTTYVFTLHDGVRFWNGDPLTAEDVEYSLAMHLDPAVATYYAAMYKDVESITATGPLEVTVKLRRPTGTFYNYLASPGGAIGQAKFMQAEGARYGTPSGGLMCSGPFEFVKWTPGKQIELRRNDDYWKPELRAHAAAMTFQFITSSNTMTQALQSGAIDGSFQISSASAPGLRNSGTGTLFSSTASTTMVALLPAASDGPITDVRIRRALSMAIDRAGLVEGVMPGLATPLDWMMPPRSWTHRSRPRRRRRSTRMRWRRYPRAVWMRPSSWWPRPGRRIVHWCWRFPKATRRSAGSRRSCRRQRRRSGWSSTSGCPPLPI
;
A
#
# COMPACT_ATOMS: atom_id res chain seq x y z
N MET A 1 -9.53 -12.89 6.66
CA MET A 1 -10.40 -13.70 5.78
C MET A 1 -9.61 -14.90 5.27
N CYS A 2 -8.56 -14.72 4.49
CA CYS A 2 -7.74 -15.84 4.02
C CYS A 2 -6.48 -15.97 4.88
N ASP A 3 -6.16 -17.19 5.28
CA ASP A 3 -4.90 -17.47 5.96
C ASP A 3 -3.75 -17.51 4.94
N THR A 4 -2.56 -17.13 5.39
CA THR A 4 -1.35 -17.13 4.59
C THR A 4 -0.53 -18.40 4.83
N LEU A 5 0.30 -18.78 3.86
CA LEU A 5 1.16 -19.96 3.99
C LEU A 5 2.14 -19.84 5.16
N VAL A 6 2.67 -18.62 5.37
CA VAL A 6 3.54 -18.24 6.49
C VAL A 6 2.83 -17.16 7.30
N SER A 7 2.98 -17.11 8.63
CA SER A 7 2.40 -16.03 9.44
C SER A 7 3.41 -14.92 9.72
N SER A 8 2.93 -13.68 9.89
CA SER A 8 3.71 -12.62 10.53
C SER A 8 3.29 -12.56 11.99
N GLU A 9 4.26 -12.66 12.89
CA GLU A 9 4.03 -12.60 14.34
C GLU A 9 4.05 -11.14 14.85
N PRO A 10 3.51 -10.86 16.05
CA PRO A 10 3.44 -9.50 16.60
C PRO A 10 4.81 -8.81 16.76
N ASP A 11 5.88 -9.58 16.91
CA ASP A 11 7.26 -9.11 17.01
C ASP A 11 7.95 -8.92 15.64
N LEU A 12 7.18 -9.05 14.55
CA LEU A 12 7.63 -9.00 13.15
C LEU A 12 8.56 -10.14 12.74
N THR A 13 8.66 -11.19 13.54
CA THR A 13 9.19 -12.47 13.07
C THR A 13 8.15 -13.18 12.23
N TYR A 14 8.58 -14.23 11.56
CA TYR A 14 7.73 -15.04 10.70
C TYR A 14 7.51 -16.39 11.36
N GLY A 15 6.25 -16.79 11.45
CA GLY A 15 5.81 -18.00 12.11
C GLY A 15 5.10 -18.97 11.17
N LYS A 16 4.47 -19.97 11.79
CA LYS A 16 3.73 -21.02 11.10
C LYS A 16 2.32 -20.52 10.73
N GLY A 17 2.12 -20.30 9.43
CA GLY A 17 0.82 -20.02 8.83
C GLY A 17 0.04 -21.32 8.60
N LEU A 18 -0.41 -21.54 7.37
CA LEU A 18 -0.96 -22.83 6.92
C LEU A 18 0.12 -23.93 6.81
N ALA A 19 1.38 -23.53 6.67
CA ALA A 19 2.52 -24.46 6.74
C ALA A 19 2.87 -24.79 8.19
N LYS A 20 2.81 -26.08 8.55
CA LYS A 20 3.24 -26.60 9.87
C LYS A 20 4.77 -26.71 9.99
N SER A 21 5.45 -26.92 8.87
CA SER A 21 6.91 -27.02 8.75
C SER A 21 7.37 -26.52 7.39
N ILE A 22 8.61 -26.03 7.38
CA ILE A 22 9.23 -25.40 6.23
C ILE A 22 10.68 -25.85 6.22
N ASP A 23 11.04 -26.65 5.23
CA ASP A 23 12.38 -27.16 5.03
C ASP A 23 13.02 -26.47 3.83
N GLN A 24 14.30 -26.13 3.96
CA GLN A 24 15.08 -25.52 2.88
C GLN A 24 16.29 -26.43 2.60
N PRO A 25 16.11 -27.53 1.83
CA PRO A 25 17.17 -28.51 1.58
C PRO A 25 18.35 -27.91 0.80
N ASP A 26 18.10 -26.86 0.02
CA ASP A 26 19.12 -26.10 -0.70
C ASP A 26 18.75 -24.61 -0.79
N PRO A 27 19.68 -23.71 -1.18
CA PRO A 27 19.42 -22.26 -1.22
C PRO A 27 18.29 -21.79 -2.16
N THR A 28 17.79 -22.67 -3.03
CA THR A 28 16.80 -22.40 -4.08
C THR A 28 15.50 -23.19 -3.91
N THR A 29 15.41 -24.13 -2.97
CA THR A 29 14.23 -24.98 -2.80
C THR A 29 13.63 -24.78 -1.42
N TYR A 30 12.32 -24.53 -1.36
CA TYR A 30 11.53 -24.57 -0.12
C TYR A 30 10.50 -25.69 -0.21
N VAL A 31 10.41 -26.50 0.84
CA VAL A 31 9.40 -27.56 0.99
C VAL A 31 8.51 -27.18 2.16
N PHE A 32 7.23 -26.97 1.88
CA PHE A 32 6.22 -26.61 2.87
C PHE A 32 5.35 -27.84 3.15
N THR A 33 5.25 -28.23 4.40
CA THR A 33 4.25 -29.22 4.81
C THR A 33 3.07 -28.50 5.46
N LEU A 34 1.85 -28.83 5.06
CA LEU A 34 0.63 -28.20 5.54
C LEU A 34 0.11 -28.87 6.82
N HIS A 35 -0.68 -28.11 7.57
CA HIS A 35 -1.50 -28.66 8.65
C HIS A 35 -2.53 -29.65 8.09
N ASP A 36 -2.75 -30.76 8.81
CA ASP A 36 -3.87 -31.67 8.58
C ASP A 36 -5.19 -30.98 8.98
N GLY A 37 -6.28 -31.32 8.29
CA GLY A 37 -7.63 -31.04 8.79
C GLY A 37 -8.09 -29.59 8.65
N VAL A 38 -7.29 -28.75 7.99
CA VAL A 38 -7.70 -27.38 7.65
C VAL A 38 -8.84 -27.44 6.64
N ARG A 39 -9.88 -26.63 6.86
CA ARG A 39 -11.07 -26.56 6.01
C ARG A 39 -11.31 -25.14 5.54
N PHE A 40 -11.89 -25.02 4.35
CA PHE A 40 -12.52 -23.79 3.89
C PHE A 40 -13.86 -23.56 4.59
N TRP A 41 -14.41 -22.35 4.47
CA TRP A 41 -15.68 -21.98 5.08
C TRP A 41 -16.89 -22.84 4.65
N ASN A 42 -16.78 -23.53 3.51
CA ASN A 42 -17.80 -24.45 3.03
C ASN A 42 -17.58 -25.91 3.49
N GLY A 43 -16.60 -26.17 4.36
CA GLY A 43 -16.30 -27.47 4.94
C GLY A 43 -15.36 -28.35 4.11
N ASP A 44 -15.06 -27.98 2.87
CA ASP A 44 -14.09 -28.71 2.04
C ASP A 44 -12.69 -28.67 2.67
N PRO A 45 -11.90 -29.75 2.54
CA PRO A 45 -10.52 -29.75 2.99
C PRO A 45 -9.67 -28.81 2.13
N LEU A 46 -8.68 -28.15 2.77
CA LEU A 46 -7.62 -27.43 2.09
C LEU A 46 -6.51 -28.41 1.70
N THR A 47 -6.12 -28.39 0.43
CA THR A 47 -5.10 -29.31 -0.11
C THR A 47 -3.86 -28.58 -0.62
N ALA A 48 -2.81 -29.34 -0.97
CA ALA A 48 -1.61 -28.80 -1.59
C ALA A 48 -1.90 -28.14 -2.95
N GLU A 49 -2.88 -28.63 -3.70
CA GLU A 49 -3.31 -28.06 -4.98
C GLU A 49 -3.94 -26.67 -4.82
N ASP A 50 -4.67 -26.41 -3.73
CA ASP A 50 -5.19 -25.07 -3.42
C ASP A 50 -4.05 -24.06 -3.20
N VAL A 51 -3.00 -24.51 -2.51
CA VAL A 51 -1.80 -23.71 -2.26
C VAL A 51 -1.04 -23.46 -3.56
N GLU A 52 -0.81 -24.51 -4.35
CA GLU A 52 -0.16 -24.39 -5.66
C GLU A 52 -0.90 -23.38 -6.54
N TYR A 53 -2.21 -23.55 -6.71
CA TYR A 53 -3.02 -22.67 -7.55
C TYR A 53 -2.99 -21.21 -7.05
N SER A 54 -3.18 -21.01 -5.74
CA SER A 54 -3.20 -19.68 -5.12
C SER A 54 -1.89 -18.93 -5.30
N LEU A 55 -0.75 -19.61 -5.20
CA LEU A 55 0.56 -18.95 -5.35
C LEU A 55 0.99 -18.85 -6.81
N ALA A 56 0.68 -19.85 -7.64
CA ALA A 56 1.04 -19.87 -9.06
C ALA A 56 0.38 -18.74 -9.86
N MET A 57 -0.78 -18.23 -9.41
CA MET A 57 -1.41 -17.06 -10.02
C MET A 57 -0.49 -15.82 -10.03
N HIS A 58 0.50 -15.76 -9.14
CA HIS A 58 1.48 -14.67 -9.11
C HIS A 58 2.56 -14.77 -10.19
N LEU A 59 2.68 -15.93 -10.83
CA LEU A 59 3.59 -16.18 -11.95
C LEU A 59 2.94 -15.90 -13.30
N ASP A 60 1.60 -15.92 -13.36
CA ASP A 60 0.85 -15.70 -14.61
C ASP A 60 0.75 -14.20 -14.96
N PRO A 61 1.39 -13.74 -16.06
CA PRO A 61 1.29 -12.35 -16.50
C PRO A 61 -0.14 -11.93 -16.87
N ALA A 62 -1.02 -12.86 -17.26
CA ALA A 62 -2.40 -12.56 -17.64
C ALA A 62 -3.27 -12.19 -16.44
N VAL A 63 -2.93 -12.69 -15.25
CA VAL A 63 -3.60 -12.31 -13.99
C VAL A 63 -3.24 -10.89 -13.58
N ALA A 64 -2.07 -10.37 -14.00
CA ALA A 64 -1.59 -9.02 -13.71
C ALA A 64 -1.67 -8.63 -12.22
N THR A 65 -1.37 -9.59 -11.34
CA THR A 65 -1.43 -9.39 -9.88
C THR A 65 -0.45 -8.32 -9.40
N TYR A 66 -0.86 -7.57 -8.37
CA TYR A 66 0.01 -6.64 -7.65
C TYR A 66 1.28 -7.32 -7.09
N TYR A 67 1.22 -8.62 -6.80
CA TYR A 67 2.31 -9.37 -6.17
C TYR A 67 3.30 -10.00 -7.16
N ALA A 68 3.10 -9.87 -8.49
CA ALA A 68 3.98 -10.50 -9.49
C ALA A 68 5.48 -10.18 -9.29
N ALA A 69 5.79 -8.93 -8.96
CA ALA A 69 7.18 -8.51 -8.73
C ALA A 69 7.84 -9.22 -7.53
N MET A 70 7.07 -9.66 -6.54
CA MET A 70 7.57 -10.41 -5.38
C MET A 70 7.89 -11.87 -5.73
N TYR A 71 7.27 -12.39 -6.79
CA TYR A 71 7.42 -13.77 -7.28
C TYR A 71 8.36 -13.90 -8.48
N LYS A 72 8.99 -12.80 -8.93
CA LYS A 72 9.85 -12.77 -10.13
C LYS A 72 11.00 -13.79 -10.13
N ASP A 73 11.48 -14.19 -8.95
CA ASP A 73 12.59 -15.13 -8.78
C ASP A 73 12.10 -16.56 -8.51
N VAL A 74 10.80 -16.80 -8.53
CA VAL A 74 10.20 -18.15 -8.46
C VAL A 74 10.26 -18.79 -9.84
N GLU A 75 10.70 -20.04 -9.86
CA GLU A 75 10.75 -20.89 -11.04
C GLU A 75 9.49 -21.74 -11.15
N SER A 76 9.13 -22.44 -10.07
CA SER A 76 7.97 -23.32 -10.03
C SER A 76 7.39 -23.42 -8.62
N ILE A 77 6.11 -23.74 -8.56
CA ILE A 77 5.37 -24.09 -7.35
C ILE A 77 4.63 -25.38 -7.70
N THR A 78 4.75 -26.41 -6.87
CA THR A 78 4.22 -27.74 -7.19
C THR A 78 3.73 -28.42 -5.92
N ALA A 79 2.50 -28.94 -5.95
CA ALA A 79 2.01 -29.90 -4.97
C ALA A 79 2.78 -31.22 -5.14
N THR A 80 3.74 -31.47 -4.26
CA THR A 80 4.59 -32.67 -4.31
C THR A 80 4.04 -33.83 -3.47
N GLY A 81 2.97 -33.59 -2.71
CA GLY A 81 2.20 -34.58 -2.00
C GLY A 81 0.89 -34.01 -1.46
N PRO A 82 0.03 -34.81 -0.81
CA PRO A 82 -1.32 -34.39 -0.39
C PRO A 82 -1.36 -33.14 0.51
N LEU A 83 -0.31 -32.97 1.32
CA LEU A 83 -0.11 -31.83 2.22
C LEU A 83 1.30 -31.25 2.07
N GLU A 84 1.92 -31.40 0.89
CA GLU A 84 3.27 -30.94 0.64
C GLU A 84 3.35 -30.10 -0.62
N VAL A 85 3.97 -28.93 -0.51
CA VAL A 85 4.18 -28.01 -1.62
C VAL A 85 5.67 -27.67 -1.70
N THR A 86 6.25 -27.87 -2.87
CA THR A 86 7.63 -27.49 -3.14
C THR A 86 7.66 -26.24 -4.02
N VAL A 87 8.41 -25.23 -3.58
CA VAL A 87 8.71 -24.03 -4.35
C VAL A 87 10.18 -24.03 -4.75
N LYS A 88 10.43 -23.90 -6.06
CA LYS A 88 11.78 -23.71 -6.61
C LYS A 88 11.99 -22.27 -7.01
N LEU A 89 13.17 -21.75 -6.69
CA LEU A 89 13.62 -20.41 -7.03
C LEU A 89 14.69 -20.47 -8.11
N ARG A 90 14.67 -19.49 -9.01
CA ARG A 90 15.68 -19.31 -10.07
C ARG A 90 17.07 -18.97 -9.53
N ARG A 91 17.11 -18.39 -8.32
CA ARG A 91 18.32 -17.99 -7.61
C ARG A 91 18.05 -17.84 -6.12
N PRO A 92 19.08 -17.98 -5.26
CA PRO A 92 18.92 -17.77 -3.83
C PRO A 92 18.32 -16.39 -3.54
N THR A 93 17.15 -16.38 -2.90
CA THR A 93 16.38 -15.16 -2.63
C THR A 93 15.85 -15.17 -1.20
N GLY A 94 16.57 -14.51 -0.29
CA GLY A 94 16.24 -14.49 1.14
C GLY A 94 14.98 -13.70 1.52
N THR A 95 14.38 -12.95 0.58
CA THR A 95 13.14 -12.19 0.82
C THR A 95 11.88 -12.96 0.44
N PHE A 96 11.99 -14.08 -0.30
CA PHE A 96 10.83 -14.80 -0.81
C PHE A 96 9.90 -15.24 0.32
N TYR A 97 10.50 -15.77 1.38
CA TYR A 97 9.81 -16.19 2.60
C TYR A 97 8.93 -15.10 3.21
N ASN A 98 9.41 -13.85 3.24
CA ASN A 98 8.67 -12.72 3.81
C ASN A 98 7.40 -12.41 3.01
N TYR A 99 7.40 -12.68 1.70
CA TYR A 99 6.25 -12.43 0.84
C TYR A 99 5.12 -13.43 1.09
N LEU A 100 5.45 -14.65 1.53
CA LEU A 100 4.46 -15.67 1.91
C LEU A 100 3.70 -15.31 3.18
N ALA A 101 4.22 -14.38 3.99
CA ALA A 101 3.53 -13.81 5.15
C ALA A 101 2.71 -12.55 4.83
N SER A 102 2.74 -12.10 3.58
CA SER A 102 1.95 -10.96 3.08
C SER A 102 0.65 -11.46 2.44
N PRO A 103 -0.26 -10.58 1.99
CA PRO A 103 -1.43 -11.03 1.24
C PRO A 103 -1.08 -11.74 -0.07
N GLY A 104 0.15 -11.59 -0.59
CA GLY A 104 0.66 -12.41 -1.69
C GLY A 104 0.97 -13.86 -1.32
N GLY A 105 0.79 -14.27 -0.07
CA GLY A 105 0.85 -15.67 0.37
C GLY A 105 -0.49 -16.22 0.85
N ALA A 106 -1.59 -15.50 0.61
CA ALA A 106 -2.93 -15.88 1.05
C ALA A 106 -3.48 -17.01 0.19
N ILE A 107 -4.08 -18.01 0.83
CA ILE A 107 -4.59 -19.22 0.15
C ILE A 107 -6.12 -19.15 0.07
N GLY A 108 -6.63 -19.29 -1.16
CA GLY A 108 -8.04 -19.44 -1.46
C GLY A 108 -8.33 -20.84 -2.02
N GLN A 109 -9.61 -21.22 -2.05
CA GLN A 109 -10.01 -22.50 -2.63
C GLN A 109 -9.88 -22.46 -4.16
N ALA A 110 -9.05 -23.32 -4.74
CA ALA A 110 -8.75 -23.34 -6.17
C ALA A 110 -9.99 -23.50 -7.03
N LYS A 111 -10.87 -24.47 -6.69
CA LYS A 111 -12.11 -24.69 -7.45
C LYS A 111 -13.03 -23.47 -7.47
N PHE A 112 -13.09 -22.71 -6.36
CA PHE A 112 -13.89 -21.49 -6.28
C PHE A 112 -13.27 -20.37 -7.11
N MET A 113 -11.95 -20.18 -6.99
CA MET A 113 -11.20 -19.19 -7.76
C MET A 113 -11.35 -19.43 -9.27
N GLN A 114 -11.25 -20.68 -9.71
CA GLN A 114 -11.42 -21.08 -11.10
C GLN A 114 -12.85 -20.83 -11.60
N ALA A 115 -13.87 -21.20 -10.82
CA ALA A 115 -15.26 -20.99 -11.17
C ALA A 115 -15.63 -19.50 -11.29
N GLU A 116 -15.08 -18.66 -10.42
CA GLU A 116 -15.32 -17.22 -10.45
C GLU A 116 -14.47 -16.48 -11.49
N GLY A 117 -13.28 -16.99 -11.80
CA GLY A 117 -12.37 -16.41 -12.78
C GLY A 117 -12.08 -14.94 -12.49
N ALA A 118 -12.33 -14.06 -13.46
CA ALA A 118 -12.13 -12.62 -13.32
C ALA A 118 -13.03 -11.95 -12.26
N ARG A 119 -14.10 -12.62 -11.79
CA ARG A 119 -14.97 -12.11 -10.72
C ARG A 119 -14.44 -12.44 -9.33
N TYR A 120 -13.45 -13.33 -9.20
CA TYR A 120 -12.86 -13.68 -7.91
C TYR A 120 -12.35 -12.43 -7.17
N GLY A 121 -12.71 -12.30 -5.90
CA GLY A 121 -12.32 -11.17 -5.06
C GLY A 121 -13.02 -9.84 -5.41
N THR A 122 -14.00 -9.84 -6.32
CA THR A 122 -14.83 -8.67 -6.63
C THR A 122 -16.11 -8.67 -5.77
N PRO A 123 -16.86 -7.55 -5.70
CA PRO A 123 -18.12 -7.51 -4.96
C PRO A 123 -19.14 -8.57 -5.38
N SER A 124 -19.10 -9.00 -6.64
CA SER A 124 -20.04 -9.99 -7.20
C SER A 124 -19.52 -11.42 -7.19
N GLY A 125 -18.21 -11.64 -7.13
CA GLY A 125 -17.65 -13.00 -7.10
C GLY A 125 -17.19 -13.49 -5.73
N GLY A 126 -16.94 -12.59 -4.77
CA GLY A 126 -16.64 -12.97 -3.41
C GLY A 126 -15.34 -13.76 -3.24
N LEU A 127 -15.25 -14.53 -2.17
CA LEU A 127 -14.05 -15.27 -1.74
C LEU A 127 -14.47 -16.60 -1.10
N MET A 128 -13.58 -17.59 -1.14
CA MET A 128 -13.69 -18.83 -0.36
C MET A 128 -12.33 -19.14 0.25
N CYS A 129 -12.23 -18.98 1.57
CA CYS A 129 -10.97 -19.10 2.30
C CYS A 129 -11.14 -19.90 3.60
N SER A 130 -10.07 -20.03 4.39
CA SER A 130 -10.02 -20.85 5.62
C SER A 130 -9.92 -20.04 6.92
N GLY A 131 -9.79 -18.72 6.84
CA GLY A 131 -9.49 -17.88 8.00
C GLY A 131 -10.65 -17.68 8.99
N PRO A 132 -10.44 -16.91 10.07
CA PRO A 132 -11.34 -16.84 11.23
C PRO A 132 -12.64 -16.05 11.00
N PHE A 133 -12.74 -15.35 9.86
CA PHE A 133 -13.91 -14.60 9.45
C PHE A 133 -14.26 -14.95 8.01
N GLU A 134 -15.51 -15.38 7.81
CA GLU A 134 -16.11 -15.68 6.52
C GLU A 134 -16.64 -14.42 5.85
N PHE A 135 -16.48 -14.38 4.53
CA PHE A 135 -17.07 -13.33 3.70
C PHE A 135 -18.59 -13.52 3.60
N VAL A 136 -19.36 -12.48 3.97
CA VAL A 136 -20.82 -12.50 3.83
C VAL A 136 -21.25 -11.69 2.60
N LYS A 137 -20.87 -10.42 2.56
CA LYS A 137 -21.29 -9.51 1.48
C LYS A 137 -20.35 -8.33 1.35
N TRP A 138 -20.16 -7.89 0.12
CA TRP A 138 -19.56 -6.59 -0.17
C TRP A 138 -20.59 -5.71 -0.87
N THR A 139 -20.97 -4.61 -0.23
CA THR A 139 -21.75 -3.54 -0.86
C THR A 139 -20.79 -2.45 -1.33
N PRO A 140 -20.58 -2.28 -2.65
CA PRO A 140 -19.62 -1.31 -3.19
C PRO A 140 -19.82 0.09 -2.64
N GLY A 141 -18.73 0.73 -2.22
CA GLY A 141 -18.75 2.10 -1.68
C GLY A 141 -19.41 2.26 -0.31
N LYS A 142 -19.97 1.19 0.28
CA LYS A 142 -20.65 1.23 1.58
C LYS A 142 -19.93 0.40 2.65
N GLN A 143 -19.88 -0.93 2.49
CA GLN A 143 -19.41 -1.82 3.55
C GLN A 143 -19.01 -3.21 3.06
N ILE A 144 -18.19 -3.90 3.86
CA ILE A 144 -17.97 -5.36 3.80
C ILE A 144 -18.46 -5.98 5.10
N GLU A 145 -19.31 -6.98 4.99
CA GLU A 145 -19.87 -7.75 6.11
C GLU A 145 -19.19 -9.10 6.19
N LEU A 146 -18.79 -9.46 7.42
CA LEU A 146 -18.13 -10.71 7.75
C LEU A 146 -18.83 -11.36 8.93
N ARG A 147 -18.86 -12.68 8.95
CA ARG A 147 -19.27 -13.48 10.12
C ARG A 147 -18.12 -14.33 10.60
N ARG A 148 -18.11 -14.67 11.88
CA ARG A 148 -17.10 -15.57 12.43
C ARG A 148 -17.20 -16.95 11.78
N ASN A 149 -16.05 -17.56 11.51
CA ASN A 149 -15.93 -18.98 11.24
C ASN A 149 -15.90 -19.72 12.59
N ASP A 150 -17.01 -20.33 12.99
CA ASP A 150 -17.09 -21.05 14.26
C ASP A 150 -16.25 -22.35 14.25
N ASP A 151 -16.02 -22.92 13.06
CA ASP A 151 -15.21 -24.12 12.82
C ASP A 151 -13.76 -23.79 12.44
N TYR A 152 -13.25 -22.63 12.89
CA TYR A 152 -11.89 -22.21 12.58
C TYR A 152 -10.85 -23.19 13.12
N TRP A 153 -9.93 -23.61 12.25
CA TRP A 153 -8.97 -24.71 12.50
C TRP A 153 -7.91 -24.40 13.57
N LYS A 154 -7.75 -23.14 13.97
CA LYS A 154 -6.96 -22.72 15.15
C LYS A 154 -7.92 -22.24 16.26
N PRO A 155 -8.40 -23.13 17.15
CA PRO A 155 -9.38 -22.79 18.18
C PRO A 155 -8.93 -21.63 19.08
N GLU A 156 -7.63 -21.53 19.36
CA GLU A 156 -7.01 -20.50 20.18
C GLU A 156 -7.00 -19.11 19.51
N LEU A 157 -7.11 -19.06 18.18
CA LEU A 157 -7.20 -17.82 17.40
C LEU A 157 -8.60 -17.56 16.84
N ARG A 158 -9.61 -18.33 17.30
CA ARG A 158 -10.99 -18.12 16.91
C ARG A 158 -11.44 -16.71 17.29
N ALA A 159 -12.10 -16.02 16.37
CA ALA A 159 -12.53 -14.65 16.61
C ALA A 159 -13.49 -14.56 17.80
N HIS A 160 -13.30 -13.55 18.66
CA HIS A 160 -14.22 -13.29 19.76
C HIS A 160 -15.55 -12.68 19.27
N ALA A 161 -15.49 -11.79 18.29
CA ALA A 161 -16.67 -11.16 17.70
C ALA A 161 -17.42 -12.17 16.81
N ALA A 162 -18.75 -12.22 16.92
CA ALA A 162 -19.60 -13.07 16.09
C ALA A 162 -19.73 -12.54 14.65
N ALA A 163 -19.65 -11.23 14.46
CA ALA A 163 -19.71 -10.56 13.18
C ALA A 163 -18.82 -9.32 13.18
N MET A 164 -18.40 -8.90 12.00
CA MET A 164 -17.61 -7.67 11.81
C MET A 164 -18.06 -6.98 10.53
N THR A 165 -18.32 -5.67 10.60
CA THR A 165 -18.66 -4.86 9.44
C THR A 165 -17.62 -3.77 9.23
N PHE A 166 -16.92 -3.82 8.10
CA PHE A 166 -16.03 -2.75 7.67
C PHE A 166 -16.84 -1.72 6.89
N GLN A 167 -17.11 -0.57 7.51
CA GLN A 167 -17.78 0.55 6.85
C GLN A 167 -16.77 1.47 6.16
N PHE A 168 -17.08 1.91 4.94
CA PHE A 168 -16.21 2.81 4.17
C PHE A 168 -16.55 4.27 4.47
N ILE A 169 -15.90 4.84 5.48
CA ILE A 169 -16.03 6.25 5.85
C ILE A 169 -14.80 7.02 5.37
N THR A 170 -14.94 7.79 4.29
CA THR A 170 -13.80 8.49 3.66
C THR A 170 -13.51 9.86 4.28
N SER A 171 -14.46 10.44 5.02
CA SER A 171 -14.29 11.73 5.67
C SER A 171 -13.81 11.57 7.10
N SER A 172 -12.63 12.11 7.42
CA SER A 172 -12.05 12.09 8.77
C SER A 172 -12.99 12.69 9.81
N ASN A 173 -13.74 13.74 9.46
CA ASN A 173 -14.70 14.36 10.39
C ASN A 173 -15.86 13.41 10.69
N THR A 174 -16.42 12.76 9.65
CA THR A 174 -17.52 11.80 9.82
C THR A 174 -17.08 10.60 10.65
N MET A 175 -15.88 10.07 10.39
CA MET A 175 -15.28 8.98 11.16
C MET A 175 -15.07 9.36 12.63
N THR A 176 -14.60 10.59 12.89
CA THR A 176 -14.40 11.09 14.27
C THR A 176 -15.72 11.14 15.04
N GLN A 177 -16.78 11.67 14.43
CA GLN A 177 -18.12 11.73 15.04
C GLN A 177 -18.71 10.32 15.23
N ALA A 178 -18.50 9.42 14.28
CA ALA A 178 -18.97 8.03 14.39
C ALA A 178 -18.29 7.28 15.55
N LEU A 179 -16.99 7.50 15.77
CA LEU A 179 -16.26 6.96 16.93
C LEU A 179 -16.76 7.57 18.24
N GLN A 180 -16.95 8.88 18.30
CA GLN A 180 -17.41 9.58 19.51
C GLN A 180 -18.84 9.20 19.91
N SER A 181 -19.71 8.94 18.92
CA SER A 181 -21.09 8.51 19.16
C SER A 181 -21.25 7.01 19.41
N GLY A 182 -20.19 6.21 19.21
CA GLY A 182 -20.26 4.75 19.28
C GLY A 182 -20.98 4.10 18.08
N ALA A 183 -21.18 4.84 16.99
CA ALA A 183 -21.76 4.28 15.75
C ALA A 183 -20.79 3.32 15.03
N ILE A 184 -19.49 3.41 15.32
CA ILE A 184 -18.47 2.43 14.95
C ILE A 184 -17.58 2.13 16.15
N ASP A 185 -17.15 0.87 16.29
CA ASP A 185 -16.36 0.42 17.43
C ASP A 185 -14.88 0.79 17.34
N GLY A 186 -14.38 1.03 16.13
CA GLY A 186 -12.97 1.33 15.90
C GLY A 186 -12.67 1.71 14.46
N SER A 187 -11.48 2.27 14.24
CA SER A 187 -10.94 2.53 12.91
C SER A 187 -9.42 2.49 12.92
N PHE A 188 -8.87 2.09 11.78
CA PHE A 188 -7.45 2.24 11.48
C PHE A 188 -7.18 3.61 10.84
N GLN A 189 -5.91 4.02 10.77
CA GLN A 189 -5.47 5.21 10.02
C GLN A 189 -6.20 6.51 10.41
N ILE A 190 -6.39 6.73 11.72
CA ILE A 190 -6.96 7.98 12.24
C ILE A 190 -6.10 9.16 11.79
N SER A 191 -6.75 10.17 11.22
CA SER A 191 -6.05 11.37 10.75
C SER A 191 -5.41 12.14 11.92
N SER A 192 -4.24 12.73 11.69
CA SER A 192 -3.55 13.55 12.69
C SER A 192 -4.40 14.72 13.19
N ALA A 193 -5.26 15.29 12.32
CA ALA A 193 -6.19 16.35 12.67
C ALA A 193 -7.29 15.89 13.63
N SER A 194 -7.73 14.63 13.54
CA SER A 194 -8.77 14.05 14.40
C SER A 194 -8.23 13.57 15.75
N ALA A 195 -6.94 13.22 15.83
CA ALA A 195 -6.36 12.57 16.98
C ALA A 195 -6.49 13.38 18.30
N PRO A 196 -6.25 14.71 18.35
CA PRO A 196 -6.45 15.48 19.59
C PRO A 196 -7.89 15.45 20.08
N GLY A 197 -8.87 15.59 19.18
CA GLY A 197 -10.29 15.57 19.52
C GLY A 197 -10.72 14.21 20.08
N LEU A 198 -10.21 13.11 19.52
CA LEU A 198 -10.49 11.77 20.03
C LEU A 198 -9.83 11.52 21.39
N ARG A 199 -8.56 11.92 21.58
CA ARG A 199 -7.88 11.80 22.89
C ARG A 199 -8.63 12.52 24.00
N ASN A 200 -9.16 13.70 23.71
CA ASN A 200 -9.85 14.53 24.69
C ASN A 200 -11.34 14.18 24.85
N SER A 201 -11.89 13.30 24.01
CA SER A 201 -13.32 12.95 24.03
C SER A 201 -13.72 12.04 25.18
N GLY A 202 -12.76 11.40 25.85
CA GLY A 202 -13.03 10.38 26.87
C GLY A 202 -13.67 9.10 26.33
N THR A 203 -13.82 8.97 25.00
CA THR A 203 -14.49 7.84 24.36
C THR A 203 -13.46 6.94 23.67
N GLY A 204 -13.37 5.69 24.14
CA GLY A 204 -12.45 4.68 23.61
C GLY A 204 -10.97 4.95 23.93
N THR A 205 -10.10 4.15 23.32
CA THR A 205 -8.65 4.22 23.52
C THR A 205 -7.95 4.50 22.19
N LEU A 206 -7.20 5.60 22.10
CA LEU A 206 -6.40 5.89 20.92
C LEU A 206 -4.99 5.30 21.04
N PHE A 207 -4.71 4.29 20.24
CA PHE A 207 -3.35 3.75 20.08
C PHE A 207 -2.58 4.54 19.03
N SER A 208 -1.46 5.14 19.41
CA SER A 208 -0.56 5.83 18.48
C SER A 208 0.88 5.42 18.70
N SER A 209 1.59 5.08 17.62
CA SER A 209 3.02 4.78 17.64
C SER A 209 3.72 5.57 16.54
N THR A 210 4.81 6.24 16.89
CA THR A 210 5.74 6.82 15.90
C THR A 210 6.63 5.74 15.27
N ALA A 211 6.74 4.58 15.91
CA ALA A 211 7.44 3.42 15.40
C ALA A 211 6.51 2.64 14.46
N SER A 212 6.42 3.10 13.21
CA SER A 212 5.60 2.52 12.14
C SER A 212 6.48 1.97 11.00
N THR A 213 5.99 0.94 10.31
CA THR A 213 6.52 0.48 9.02
C THR A 213 5.95 1.27 7.84
N THR A 214 4.91 2.08 8.08
CA THR A 214 4.33 2.98 7.07
C THR A 214 5.26 4.17 6.86
N MET A 215 5.55 4.48 5.60
CA MET A 215 6.34 5.63 5.19
C MET A 215 5.54 6.53 4.26
N VAL A 216 5.83 7.83 4.29
CA VAL A 216 5.37 8.77 3.26
C VAL A 216 6.61 9.24 2.51
N ALA A 217 6.67 8.94 1.21
CA ALA A 217 7.80 9.26 0.35
C ALA A 217 7.34 9.99 -0.91
N LEU A 218 8.16 10.91 -1.40
CA LEU A 218 7.99 11.52 -2.73
C LEU A 218 8.90 10.77 -3.70
N LEU A 219 8.28 10.02 -4.61
CA LEU A 219 8.98 9.23 -5.61
C LEU A 219 8.82 9.86 -7.00
N PRO A 220 9.86 9.81 -7.86
CA PRO A 220 9.71 10.14 -9.27
C PRO A 220 8.60 9.30 -9.91
N ALA A 221 7.62 9.94 -10.53
CA ALA A 221 6.53 9.24 -11.21
C ALA A 221 6.97 8.59 -12.54
N ALA A 222 8.06 9.07 -13.13
CA ALA A 222 8.59 8.56 -14.39
C ALA A 222 10.13 8.55 -14.37
N SER A 223 10.70 7.73 -15.25
CA SER A 223 12.15 7.52 -15.39
C SER A 223 12.79 8.47 -16.41
N ASP A 224 12.08 9.48 -16.87
CA ASP A 224 12.50 10.45 -17.88
C ASP A 224 12.47 11.90 -17.36
N GLY A 225 12.89 12.85 -18.19
CA GLY A 225 12.86 14.27 -17.86
C GLY A 225 13.88 14.73 -16.80
N PRO A 226 13.67 15.90 -16.16
CA PRO A 226 14.66 16.51 -15.27
C PRO A 226 14.97 15.70 -14.01
N ILE A 227 14.05 14.83 -13.58
CA ILE A 227 14.24 14.01 -12.38
C ILE A 227 15.34 12.95 -12.56
N THR A 228 15.76 12.67 -13.80
CA THR A 228 16.90 11.80 -14.13
C THR A 228 18.24 12.38 -13.64
N ASP A 229 18.36 13.70 -13.52
CA ASP A 229 19.56 14.34 -12.97
C ASP A 229 19.62 14.19 -11.45
N VAL A 230 20.66 13.50 -10.96
CA VAL A 230 20.90 13.31 -9.53
C VAL A 230 21.02 14.62 -8.76
N ARG A 231 21.50 15.70 -9.39
CA ARG A 231 21.60 17.02 -8.78
C ARG A 231 20.23 17.61 -8.48
N ILE A 232 19.26 17.40 -9.36
CA ILE A 232 17.88 17.84 -9.17
C ILE A 232 17.24 17.05 -8.03
N ARG A 233 17.41 15.72 -7.99
CA ARG A 233 16.90 14.89 -6.89
C ARG A 233 17.50 15.29 -5.53
N ARG A 234 18.81 15.58 -5.49
CA ARG A 234 19.48 16.08 -4.27
C ARG A 234 18.94 17.44 -3.83
N ALA A 235 18.79 18.38 -4.76
CA ALA A 235 18.26 19.71 -4.47
C ALA A 235 16.82 19.64 -3.92
N LEU A 236 15.95 18.85 -4.55
CA LEU A 236 14.58 18.63 -4.08
C LEU A 236 14.54 17.98 -2.68
N SER A 237 15.36 16.95 -2.45
CA SER A 237 15.45 16.31 -1.13
C SER A 237 15.91 17.26 -0.02
N MET A 238 16.84 18.18 -0.33
CA MET A 238 17.32 19.20 0.60
C MET A 238 16.33 20.36 0.81
N ALA A 239 15.45 20.62 -0.16
CA ALA A 239 14.42 21.65 -0.04
C ALA A 239 13.25 21.23 0.86
N ILE A 240 13.09 19.93 1.14
CA ILE A 240 12.03 19.42 2.01
C ILE A 240 12.44 19.55 3.47
N ASP A 241 11.79 20.47 4.19
CA ASP A 241 11.86 20.55 5.65
C ASP A 241 11.01 19.43 6.29
N ARG A 242 11.62 18.26 6.45
CA ARG A 242 10.97 17.09 7.05
C ARG A 242 10.56 17.33 8.49
N ALA A 243 11.32 18.12 9.25
CA ALA A 243 11.01 18.40 10.64
C ALA A 243 9.78 19.31 10.73
N GLY A 244 9.77 20.41 9.97
CA GLY A 244 8.61 21.31 9.88
C GLY A 244 7.36 20.61 9.35
N LEU A 245 7.49 19.69 8.38
CA LEU A 245 6.36 18.89 7.90
C LEU A 245 5.78 17.98 8.98
N VAL A 246 6.62 17.28 9.74
CA VAL A 246 6.17 16.42 10.84
C VAL A 246 5.49 17.25 11.92
N GLU A 247 6.08 18.36 12.33
CA GLU A 247 5.52 19.25 13.35
C GLU A 247 4.19 19.87 12.92
N GLY A 248 4.09 20.34 11.67
CA GLY A 248 2.90 21.01 11.17
C GLY A 248 1.75 20.07 10.77
N VAL A 249 2.05 18.86 10.30
CA VAL A 249 1.03 17.95 9.73
C VAL A 249 0.76 16.73 10.61
N MET A 250 1.75 16.21 11.32
CA MET A 250 1.65 14.98 12.12
C MET A 250 2.30 15.13 13.51
N PRO A 251 1.92 16.15 14.30
CA PRO A 251 2.59 16.46 15.57
C PRO A 251 2.50 15.28 16.53
N GLY A 252 3.66 14.77 16.97
CA GLY A 252 3.76 13.64 17.89
C GLY A 252 3.36 12.27 17.31
N LEU A 253 3.00 12.20 16.03
CA LEU A 253 2.49 10.99 15.37
C LEU A 253 3.44 10.42 14.30
N ALA A 254 4.44 11.19 13.88
CA ALA A 254 5.45 10.75 12.92
C ALA A 254 6.86 11.17 13.34
N THR A 255 7.87 10.54 12.73
CA THR A 255 9.26 10.93 12.85
C THR A 255 9.85 11.22 11.47
N PRO A 256 10.72 12.24 11.32
CA PRO A 256 11.41 12.48 10.06
C PRO A 256 12.16 11.24 9.58
N LEU A 257 11.94 10.86 8.32
CA LEU A 257 12.66 9.78 7.66
C LEU A 257 13.81 10.34 6.83
N ASP A 258 15.04 9.97 7.22
CA ASP A 258 16.27 10.30 6.49
C ASP A 258 16.57 9.28 5.39
N TRP A 259 15.92 8.12 5.44
CA TRP A 259 16.09 7.01 4.50
C TRP A 259 14.73 6.40 4.15
N MET A 260 14.65 5.69 3.03
CA MET A 260 13.42 5.05 2.57
C MET A 260 12.96 3.92 3.51
N MET A 261 13.89 3.25 4.18
CA MET A 261 13.56 2.20 5.14
C MET A 261 13.33 2.78 6.54
N PRO A 262 12.16 2.55 7.16
CA PRO A 262 11.90 3.01 8.53
C PRO A 262 12.71 2.20 9.55
N PRO A 263 13.06 2.76 10.72
CA PRO A 263 13.93 2.09 11.70
C PRO A 263 13.50 0.69 12.15
N ARG A 264 12.20 0.35 12.06
CA ARG A 264 11.65 -0.97 12.42
C ARG A 264 11.75 -2.04 11.33
N SER A 265 12.11 -1.67 10.11
CA SER A 265 12.11 -2.61 8.96
C SER A 265 13.29 -3.58 8.93
N TRP A 266 14.27 -3.41 9.81
CA TRP A 266 15.36 -4.35 10.06
C TRP A 266 15.81 -4.17 11.52
N THR A 267 16.54 -5.14 12.10
CA THR A 267 17.37 -4.94 13.30
C THR A 267 18.36 -3.81 13.01
N HIS A 268 17.92 -2.57 13.18
CA HIS A 268 18.71 -1.40 12.83
C HIS A 268 19.84 -1.31 13.84
N ARG A 269 21.02 -1.88 13.52
CA ARG A 269 22.29 -1.49 14.14
C ARG A 269 22.39 0.01 13.92
N SER A 270 22.09 0.77 14.97
CA SER A 270 22.17 2.21 15.02
C SER A 270 23.55 2.65 14.52
N ARG A 271 23.64 3.09 13.26
CA ARG A 271 24.78 3.92 12.87
C ARG A 271 24.68 5.22 13.67
N PRO A 272 25.78 5.72 14.26
CA PRO A 272 25.76 6.93 15.06
C PRO A 272 25.13 8.05 14.24
N ARG A 273 24.17 8.77 14.84
CA ARG A 273 23.61 10.02 14.30
C ARG A 273 24.76 10.83 13.70
N ARG A 274 24.77 11.01 12.38
CA ARG A 274 25.63 12.04 11.77
C ARG A 274 25.21 13.34 12.45
N ARG A 275 26.12 13.92 13.25
CA ARG A 275 25.90 15.18 13.96
C ARG A 275 25.18 16.13 13.00
N ARG A 276 24.03 16.66 13.42
CA ARG A 276 23.38 17.81 12.79
C ARG A 276 24.48 18.86 12.58
N ARG A 277 24.99 19.00 11.36
CA ARG A 277 25.61 20.26 10.98
C ARG A 277 24.43 21.21 10.93
N SER A 278 24.31 22.05 11.96
CA SER A 278 23.33 23.12 11.99
C SER A 278 23.32 23.77 10.61
N THR A 279 22.13 23.92 10.04
CA THR A 279 21.87 24.80 8.90
C THR A 279 22.04 26.26 9.31
N ARG A 280 23.21 26.61 9.84
CA ARG A 280 23.93 27.84 9.52
C ARG A 280 25.07 27.46 8.59
N MET A 281 24.74 26.79 7.48
CA MET A 281 25.71 26.64 6.40
C MET A 281 25.77 28.01 5.71
N ARG A 282 26.75 28.81 6.13
CA ARG A 282 27.22 29.99 5.41
C ARG A 282 27.23 29.66 3.92
N TRP A 283 26.48 30.45 3.14
CA TRP A 283 26.45 30.52 1.68
C TRP A 283 27.82 30.79 1.00
N ARG A 284 28.93 30.55 1.69
CA ARG A 284 30.25 31.12 1.42
C ARG A 284 31.29 30.09 0.94
N ARG A 285 30.88 28.85 0.64
CA ARG A 285 31.75 27.81 0.07
C ARG A 285 31.13 27.17 -1.18
N TYR A 286 30.84 27.99 -2.18
CA TYR A 286 30.88 27.58 -3.58
C TYR A 286 31.75 28.60 -4.31
N PRO A 287 32.90 28.21 -4.90
CA PRO A 287 33.71 29.12 -5.69
C PRO A 287 32.93 29.50 -6.95
N ARG A 288 32.72 30.81 -7.13
CA ARG A 288 32.30 31.52 -8.36
C ARG A 288 31.65 30.65 -9.45
N ALA A 289 30.40 30.28 -9.24
CA ALA A 289 29.48 29.96 -10.32
C ALA A 289 28.19 30.75 -10.08
N VAL A 290 28.11 31.92 -10.73
CA VAL A 290 26.92 32.73 -11.02
C VAL A 290 25.90 32.83 -9.88
N TRP A 291 26.14 33.74 -8.95
CA TRP A 291 25.10 34.30 -8.11
C TRP A 291 24.38 35.42 -8.89
N MET A 292 23.20 35.14 -9.42
CA MET A 292 22.23 36.17 -9.84
C MET A 292 21.17 36.36 -8.75
N ARG A 293 20.74 37.62 -8.56
CA ARG A 293 19.83 38.12 -7.52
C ARG A 293 18.47 37.39 -7.51
N PRO A 294 17.68 37.46 -6.42
CA PRO A 294 16.40 36.72 -6.23
C PRO A 294 15.23 37.07 -7.17
N SER A 295 15.46 37.75 -8.30
CA SER A 295 14.43 38.11 -9.30
C SER A 295 14.48 37.25 -10.57
N SER A 296 15.39 36.28 -10.69
CA SER A 296 15.66 35.59 -11.96
C SER A 296 15.32 34.09 -11.97
N TRP A 297 14.34 33.65 -11.19
CA TRP A 297 13.72 32.32 -11.36
C TRP A 297 12.57 32.39 -12.38
N TRP A 298 12.91 32.76 -13.62
CA TRP A 298 12.10 32.54 -14.81
C TRP A 298 13.03 31.98 -15.90
N PRO A 299 12.50 31.14 -16.81
CA PRO A 299 13.28 30.05 -17.44
C PRO A 299 14.29 30.53 -18.48
N ARG A 300 15.23 29.63 -18.85
CA ARG A 300 15.89 29.69 -20.17
C ARG A 300 14.80 29.83 -21.26
N PRO A 301 15.02 30.61 -22.34
CA PRO A 301 13.99 30.84 -23.34
C PRO A 301 13.47 29.49 -23.85
N GLY A 302 12.19 29.18 -23.59
CA GLY A 302 11.48 28.04 -24.18
C GLY A 302 11.10 26.84 -23.30
N ARG A 303 11.46 26.73 -22.01
CA ARG A 303 10.99 25.60 -21.16
C ARG A 303 10.54 26.02 -19.75
N ARG A 304 9.23 26.04 -19.50
CA ARG A 304 8.65 26.14 -18.14
C ARG A 304 8.78 24.77 -17.45
N ILE A 305 9.27 24.76 -16.21
CA ILE A 305 9.14 23.59 -15.32
C ILE A 305 7.75 23.69 -14.69
N VAL A 306 6.81 22.89 -15.19
CA VAL A 306 5.49 22.70 -14.59
C VAL A 306 5.50 21.31 -13.97
N HIS A 307 5.47 21.25 -12.64
CA HIS A 307 5.22 20.00 -11.92
C HIS A 307 3.74 19.94 -11.57
N TRP A 308 3.06 18.91 -12.04
CA TRP A 308 1.68 18.63 -11.67
C TRP A 308 1.67 17.91 -10.32
N CYS A 309 1.31 18.64 -9.26
CA CYS A 309 0.84 18.01 -8.03
C CYS A 309 -0.64 17.67 -8.24
N TRP A 310 -0.96 16.38 -8.31
CA TRP A 310 -2.33 15.94 -8.55
C TRP A 310 -3.24 16.40 -7.40
N ARG A 311 -4.20 17.26 -7.74
CA ARG A 311 -5.30 17.66 -6.87
C ARG A 311 -6.55 17.03 -7.46
N PHE A 312 -7.20 16.13 -6.71
CA PHE A 312 -8.47 15.54 -7.14
C PHE A 312 -9.49 16.66 -7.38
N PRO A 313 -10.18 16.72 -8.54
CA PRO A 313 -11.26 17.67 -8.75
C PRO A 313 -12.44 17.34 -7.84
N LYS A 314 -12.91 18.32 -7.07
CA LYS A 314 -14.24 18.24 -6.46
C LYS A 314 -15.27 18.16 -7.59
N ALA A 315 -16.11 17.13 -7.58
CA ALA A 315 -17.24 17.02 -8.49
C ALA A 315 -18.26 18.14 -8.20
N THR A 316 -18.25 19.21 -9.00
CA THR A 316 -19.31 20.21 -8.99
C THR A 316 -20.40 19.78 -9.97
N ARG A 317 -21.61 19.55 -9.44
CA ARG A 317 -22.86 19.32 -10.18
C ARG A 317 -23.06 20.40 -11.25
N ARG A 318 -23.31 19.99 -12.49
CA ARG A 318 -23.83 20.86 -13.56
C ARG A 318 -25.33 21.07 -13.36
N SER A 319 -25.74 22.32 -13.20
CA SER A 319 -27.10 22.77 -13.53
C SER A 319 -27.02 23.75 -14.70
N ALA A 320 -27.88 23.54 -15.70
CA ALA A 320 -27.99 24.32 -16.91
C ALA A 320 -28.47 25.76 -16.66
N GLY A 321 -28.06 26.71 -17.51
CA GLY A 321 -28.75 28.00 -17.58
C GLY A 321 -27.95 29.18 -18.14
N SER A 322 -28.30 29.57 -19.36
CA SER A 322 -28.19 30.91 -19.95
C SER A 322 -26.87 31.36 -20.61
N ARG A 323 -27.01 31.59 -21.92
CA ARG A 323 -26.13 32.35 -22.81
C ARG A 323 -26.10 33.81 -22.38
N ARG A 324 -24.93 34.45 -22.41
CA ARG A 324 -24.78 35.85 -22.90
C ARG A 324 -23.33 36.14 -23.26
N SER A 325 -23.21 36.75 -24.43
CA SER A 325 -22.02 37.23 -25.13
C SER A 325 -21.18 38.22 -24.31
N CYS A 326 -19.87 38.19 -24.49
CA CYS A 326 -19.12 39.44 -24.52
C CYS A 326 -17.97 39.41 -25.54
N ARG A 327 -17.92 40.48 -26.34
CA ARG A 327 -17.12 40.70 -27.53
C ARG A 327 -15.63 40.87 -27.23
N ARG A 328 -14.84 40.49 -28.24
CA ARG A 328 -13.48 40.91 -28.59
C ARG A 328 -13.02 42.26 -28.02
N GLN A 329 -11.79 42.28 -27.52
CA GLN A 329 -10.80 43.28 -27.95
C GLN A 329 -9.48 42.58 -28.33
N ARG A 330 -9.22 42.55 -29.64
CA ARG A 330 -7.94 42.17 -30.26
C ARG A 330 -7.08 43.44 -30.38
N ARG A 331 -5.83 43.40 -29.89
CA ARG A 331 -4.64 44.03 -30.51
C ARG A 331 -3.52 42.98 -30.40
N ARG A 332 -3.27 42.20 -31.47
CA ARG A 332 -2.33 42.44 -32.58
C ARG A 332 -0.84 42.31 -32.18
N SER A 333 -0.36 41.07 -32.21
CA SER A 333 0.78 40.58 -33.01
C SER A 333 0.65 39.04 -32.96
N GLY A 334 0.57 38.25 -34.03
CA GLY A 334 1.15 38.38 -35.35
C GLY A 334 2.17 37.26 -35.49
N TRP A 335 1.71 36.02 -35.72
CA TRP A 335 2.20 35.04 -36.71
C TRP A 335 1.59 33.64 -36.48
N SER A 336 1.17 33.05 -37.60
CA SER A 336 0.69 31.69 -37.88
C SER A 336 1.82 30.65 -37.68
N SER A 337 1.64 29.33 -37.55
CA SER A 337 0.70 28.40 -38.16
C SER A 337 0.75 27.01 -37.48
N THR A 338 -0.39 26.30 -37.48
CA THR A 338 -0.57 24.85 -37.68
C THR A 338 0.25 23.80 -36.90
N SER A 339 -0.42 23.05 -36.02
CA SER A 339 -0.71 21.59 -36.20
C SER A 339 -1.34 21.01 -34.93
N GLY A 340 -2.34 20.14 -35.12
CA GLY A 340 -3.35 19.76 -34.13
C GLY A 340 -2.91 18.74 -33.07
N CYS A 341 -3.67 18.71 -31.98
CA CYS A 341 -3.65 17.62 -31.00
C CYS A 341 -4.41 16.41 -31.57
N PRO A 342 -3.85 15.19 -31.52
CA PRO A 342 -4.63 13.98 -31.73
C PRO A 342 -5.47 13.65 -30.47
N PRO A 343 -6.65 13.03 -30.61
CA PRO A 343 -7.44 12.56 -29.49
C PRO A 343 -6.85 11.26 -28.92
N LEU A 344 -6.95 11.09 -27.60
CA LEU A 344 -6.63 9.83 -26.91
C LEU A 344 -7.77 8.81 -27.12
N PRO A 345 -7.47 7.52 -27.35
CA PRO A 345 -8.47 6.47 -27.36
C PRO A 345 -8.95 6.14 -25.93
N ILE A 346 -10.21 5.72 -25.87
CA ILE A 346 -11.04 5.39 -24.70
C ILE A 346 -10.48 4.19 -23.94
#